data_AF-A0A820G821-F1
#
_entry.id   AF-A0A820G821-F1
#
_cell.length_a   1.000
_cell.length_b   1.000
_cell.length_c   1.000
_cell.angle_alpha   90.00
_cell.angle_beta   90.00
_cell.angle_gamma   90.00
#
_symmetry.space_group_name_H-M   'P 1'
#
loop_
_entity.id
_entity.type
_entity.pdbx_description
1 polymer ?
#
loop_
_entity_poly.entity_id
_entity_poly.type
_entity_poly.pdbx_seq_one_letter_code
_entity_poly.pdbx_strand_id
1 'polypeptide(L)'
;DDLGLLLLKQLSDAERDGDPIETNCLDRFFNRSNRDPPLLFDLIKSNLGHTEGAAGVLSFIKVAMCMYHRGITANIQFTSLNPKIDAQKYNLHILQNFVSFPSVSNNEKIAIGVNSFETVGSTTHSIIKEYQPINKTSIENGHINDGNHIKSKQYFIFIFSNHNDDQAFLQRISQQLLLKRTISYTHSAILIFISYQQSQGQINVFLTEQISPGLSIISRPTISLAQKICFVFSGQGPQWWAMGRRLYESELLFNKWINLIDGEMTKINNGEWRLLEELIENKTEQESRINDTNIAQPTLLAIQVALAALLVSWNIYPSFIISHSAGDQAAAFVADRLSLKETVRMLAV
;
A
#
# COMPACT_ATOMS: atom_id res chain seq x y z
N ASP A 1 -23.96 25.15 10.99
CA ASP A 1 -24.17 25.89 12.24
C ASP A 1 -23.96 25.06 13.52
N ASP A 2 -23.89 23.72 13.42
CA ASP A 2 -23.60 22.79 14.52
C ASP A 2 -22.18 22.18 14.50
N LEU A 3 -21.25 22.77 13.73
CA LEU A 3 -19.86 22.32 13.77
C LEU A 3 -19.29 22.63 15.15
N GLY A 4 -18.85 21.59 15.87
CA GLY A 4 -17.93 21.66 16.99
C GLY A 4 -16.59 22.25 16.53
N LEU A 5 -16.59 23.54 16.23
CA LEU A 5 -15.44 24.30 15.82
C LEU A 5 -14.47 24.40 16.99
N LEU A 6 -13.32 23.76 16.82
CA LEU A 6 -12.17 23.87 17.70
C LEU A 6 -11.28 25.00 17.19
N LEU A 7 -10.61 25.75 18.07
CA LEU A 7 -9.61 26.72 17.65
C LEU A 7 -8.26 26.40 18.27
N LEU A 8 -7.28 26.16 17.41
CA LEU A 8 -5.88 26.05 17.76
C LEU A 8 -5.22 27.40 17.53
N LYS A 9 -4.76 27.99 18.63
CA LYS A 9 -4.11 29.29 18.70
C LYS A 9 -2.60 29.16 18.77
N GLN A 10 -1.92 30.12 18.16
CA GLN A 10 -0.48 30.30 18.23
C GLN A 10 -0.16 31.61 18.97
N LEU A 11 -0.01 31.59 20.31
CA LEU A 11 0.32 32.76 21.17
C LEU A 11 1.60 33.52 20.79
N SER A 12 1.59 34.62 20.05
CA SER A 12 2.81 35.44 19.85
C SER A 12 3.33 36.03 21.16
N ASP A 13 4.65 36.25 21.30
CA ASP A 13 5.37 36.81 22.47
C ASP A 13 4.91 38.24 22.90
N ALA A 14 3.90 38.81 22.26
CA ALA A 14 3.19 40.02 22.68
C ALA A 14 2.11 39.73 23.75
N GLU A 15 2.49 39.03 24.81
CA GLU A 15 1.59 38.33 25.74
C GLU A 15 0.63 39.22 26.56
N ARG A 16 0.91 40.52 26.70
CA ARG A 16 0.08 41.40 27.55
C ARG A 16 -1.14 41.98 26.85
N ASP A 17 -1.02 42.28 25.55
CA ASP A 17 -2.02 43.03 24.78
C ASP A 17 -2.52 42.28 23.54
N GLY A 18 -1.74 41.34 22.98
CA GLY A 18 -2.17 40.55 21.82
C GLY A 18 -3.27 39.54 22.14
N ASP A 19 -3.20 38.88 23.31
CA ASP A 19 -4.16 37.83 23.67
C ASP A 19 -5.59 38.32 23.86
N PRO A 20 -5.83 39.46 24.53
CA PRO A 20 -7.16 40.04 24.59
C PRO A 20 -7.68 40.45 23.22
N ILE A 21 -6.82 40.98 22.33
CA ILE A 21 -7.22 41.39 20.98
C ILE A 21 -7.69 40.18 20.18
N GLU A 22 -6.90 39.12 20.12
CA GLU A 22 -7.26 37.91 19.38
C GLU A 22 -8.53 37.26 19.94
N THR A 23 -8.64 37.16 21.27
CA THR A 23 -9.81 36.54 21.90
C THR A 23 -11.08 37.35 21.66
N ASN A 24 -11.00 38.68 21.71
CA ASN A 24 -12.12 39.58 21.37
C ASN A 24 -12.49 39.51 19.89
N CYS A 25 -11.53 39.32 18.98
CA CYS A 25 -11.80 39.11 17.55
C CYS A 25 -12.55 37.81 17.30
N LEU A 26 -12.17 36.73 17.97
CA LEU A 26 -12.86 35.44 17.87
C LEU A 26 -14.30 35.54 18.40
N ASP A 27 -14.51 36.23 19.53
CA ASP A 27 -15.85 36.52 20.06
C ASP A 27 -16.72 37.27 19.04
N ARG A 28 -16.19 38.37 18.46
CA ARG A 28 -16.92 39.14 17.44
C ARG A 28 -17.23 38.34 16.19
N PHE A 29 -16.31 37.48 15.76
CA PHE A 29 -16.48 36.67 14.55
C PHE A 29 -17.54 35.58 14.74
N PHE A 30 -17.50 34.87 15.87
CA PHE A 30 -18.49 33.82 16.14
C PHE A 30 -19.81 34.38 16.68
N ASN A 31 -19.82 35.60 17.23
CA ASN A 31 -20.98 36.36 17.71
C ASN A 31 -21.97 35.52 18.54
N ARG A 32 -21.43 34.70 19.45
CA ARG A 32 -22.20 33.72 20.25
C ARG A 32 -21.69 33.70 21.69
N SER A 33 -22.26 34.53 22.54
CA SER A 33 -22.10 34.43 24.00
C SER A 33 -22.71 33.10 24.49
N ASN A 34 -22.11 32.43 25.48
CA ASN A 34 -22.62 31.18 26.09
C ASN A 34 -22.80 29.98 25.12
N ARG A 35 -21.75 29.62 24.36
CA ARG A 35 -21.76 28.47 23.44
C ARG A 35 -21.84 27.12 24.17
N ASP A 36 -22.62 26.18 23.64
CA ASP A 36 -22.58 24.74 23.97
C ASP A 36 -22.45 23.92 22.66
N PRO A 37 -21.42 23.07 22.46
CA PRO A 37 -20.27 22.85 23.34
C PRO A 37 -19.31 24.07 23.39
N PRO A 38 -18.51 24.23 24.46
CA PRO A 38 -17.60 25.35 24.61
C PRO A 38 -16.60 25.45 23.47
N LEU A 39 -16.10 26.67 23.24
CA LEU A 39 -14.99 26.87 22.34
C LEU A 39 -13.69 26.44 23.05
N LEU A 40 -13.13 25.33 22.60
CA LEU A 40 -11.90 24.79 23.15
C LEU A 40 -10.70 25.53 22.55
N PHE A 41 -9.83 26.02 23.42
CA PHE A 41 -8.60 26.71 23.06
C PHE A 41 -7.41 25.82 23.37
N ASP A 42 -6.55 25.67 22.37
CA ASP A 42 -5.29 24.96 22.52
C ASP A 42 -4.14 25.76 21.90
N LEU A 43 -3.02 25.78 22.60
CA LEU A 43 -1.91 26.73 22.46
C LEU A 43 -0.64 25.91 22.25
N ILE A 44 -0.23 25.69 21.00
CA ILE A 44 0.92 24.83 20.68
C ILE A 44 2.22 25.25 21.38
N LYS A 45 2.37 26.56 21.63
CA LYS A 45 3.55 27.14 22.28
C LYS A 45 3.67 26.77 23.74
N SER A 46 2.56 26.44 24.41
CA SER A 46 2.61 25.89 25.77
C SER A 46 3.27 24.51 25.84
N ASN A 47 3.46 23.85 24.69
CA ASN A 47 4.14 22.56 24.60
C ASN A 47 5.54 22.67 23.99
N LEU A 48 5.72 23.53 22.98
CA LEU A 48 6.94 23.57 22.15
C LEU A 48 7.69 24.91 22.18
N GLY A 49 7.20 25.92 22.93
CA GLY A 49 7.71 27.28 22.88
C GLY A 49 7.42 28.00 21.55
N HIS A 50 7.87 29.25 21.42
CA HIS A 50 7.72 29.99 20.17
C HIS A 50 8.78 29.58 19.14
N THR A 51 8.34 28.91 18.07
CA THR A 51 9.23 28.43 17.00
C THR A 51 9.28 29.37 15.78
N GLU A 52 8.97 30.65 16.01
CA GLU A 52 8.99 31.71 14.99
C GLU A 52 8.32 31.30 13.66
N GLY A 53 9.05 31.37 12.55
CA GLY A 53 8.53 31.04 11.22
C GLY A 53 8.07 29.58 11.05
N ALA A 54 8.42 28.67 11.97
CA ALA A 54 7.92 27.29 11.95
C ALA A 54 6.61 27.10 12.75
N ALA A 55 6.15 28.10 13.48
CA ALA A 55 5.02 27.95 14.38
C ALA A 55 3.68 27.72 13.64
N GLY A 56 3.54 28.24 12.42
CA GLY A 56 2.40 27.95 11.55
C GLY A 56 2.34 26.47 11.17
N VAL A 57 3.42 25.91 10.59
CA VAL A 57 3.45 24.50 10.15
C VAL A 57 3.32 23.52 11.32
N LEU A 58 3.90 23.82 12.48
CA LEU A 58 3.71 22.99 13.67
C LEU A 58 2.25 22.98 14.14
N SER A 59 1.53 24.11 14.01
CA SER A 59 0.09 24.15 14.31
C SER A 59 -0.68 23.23 13.37
N PHE A 60 -0.37 23.19 12.08
CA PHE A 60 -0.96 22.22 11.14
C PHE A 60 -0.65 20.77 11.53
N ILE A 61 0.60 20.46 11.90
CA ILE A 61 0.97 19.11 12.35
C ILE A 61 0.18 18.71 13.59
N LYS A 62 0.07 19.62 14.58
CA LYS A 62 -0.70 19.38 15.80
C LYS A 62 -2.17 19.12 15.48
N VAL A 63 -2.79 19.93 14.61
CA VAL A 63 -4.17 19.70 14.16
C VAL A 63 -4.32 18.33 13.52
N ALA A 64 -3.43 17.98 12.59
CA ALA A 64 -3.47 16.69 11.90
C ALA A 64 -3.36 15.52 12.88
N MET A 65 -2.47 15.62 13.87
CA MET A 65 -2.32 14.62 14.92
C MET A 65 -3.54 14.55 15.84
N CYS A 66 -4.13 15.70 16.20
CA CYS A 66 -5.37 15.74 17.00
C CYS A 66 -6.53 15.05 16.24
N MET A 67 -6.67 15.35 14.95
CA MET A 67 -7.64 14.69 14.05
C MET A 67 -7.41 13.18 13.97
N TYR A 68 -6.15 12.76 13.73
CA TYR A 68 -5.78 11.36 13.62
C TYR A 68 -6.02 10.56 14.91
N HIS A 69 -5.69 11.13 16.07
CA HIS A 69 -5.88 10.50 17.38
C HIS A 69 -7.24 10.79 18.04
N ARG A 70 -8.14 11.50 17.33
CA ARG A 70 -9.50 11.82 17.78
C ARG A 70 -9.56 12.53 19.15
N GLY A 71 -8.65 13.45 19.41
CA GLY A 71 -8.67 14.26 20.62
C GLY A 71 -7.63 15.38 20.62
N ILE A 72 -7.71 16.21 21.65
CA ILE A 72 -6.96 17.46 21.78
C ILE A 72 -5.98 17.31 22.94
N THR A 73 -4.74 17.71 22.71
CA THR A 73 -3.67 17.61 23.70
C THR A 73 -3.77 18.70 24.78
N ALA A 74 -3.20 18.41 25.96
CA ALA A 74 -3.07 19.37 27.04
C ALA A 74 -2.09 20.52 26.75
N ASN A 75 -2.35 21.68 27.32
CA ASN A 75 -1.44 22.83 27.38
C ASN A 75 -0.54 22.72 28.62
N ILE A 76 0.65 22.13 28.47
CA ILE A 76 1.46 21.66 29.62
C ILE A 76 2.07 22.83 30.43
N GLN A 77 2.46 23.92 29.78
CA GLN A 77 3.07 25.08 30.45
C GLN A 77 2.05 26.20 30.76
N PHE A 78 0.75 25.90 30.72
CA PHE A 78 -0.28 26.90 31.02
C PHE A 78 -0.46 27.05 32.54
N THR A 79 -0.19 28.24 33.06
CA THR A 79 -0.27 28.55 34.51
C THR A 79 -1.50 29.37 34.88
N SER A 80 -1.79 30.44 34.14
CA SER A 80 -2.93 31.32 34.39
C SER A 80 -3.33 32.07 33.13
N LEU A 81 -4.61 32.42 33.01
CA LEU A 81 -5.12 33.22 31.90
C LEU A 81 -4.79 34.71 32.11
N ASN A 82 -4.50 35.42 31.02
CA ASN A 82 -4.36 36.87 31.06
C ASN A 82 -5.65 37.52 31.63
N PRO A 83 -5.58 38.33 32.71
CA PRO A 83 -6.75 38.87 33.40
C PRO A 83 -7.58 39.85 32.55
N LYS A 84 -7.04 40.32 31.42
CA LYS A 84 -7.79 41.13 30.44
C LYS A 84 -8.73 40.29 29.56
N ILE A 85 -8.71 38.97 29.70
CA ILE A 85 -9.58 38.04 28.97
C ILE A 85 -10.73 37.61 29.87
N ASP A 86 -11.96 37.90 29.44
CA ASP A 86 -13.17 37.48 30.14
C ASP A 86 -13.55 36.04 29.76
N ALA A 87 -12.91 35.06 30.40
CA ALA A 87 -13.16 33.63 30.13
C ALA A 87 -14.62 33.21 30.31
N GLN A 88 -15.32 33.83 31.26
CA GLN A 88 -16.71 33.50 31.59
C GLN A 88 -17.64 33.96 30.47
N LYS A 89 -17.50 35.22 30.03
CA LYS A 89 -18.28 35.76 28.90
C LYS A 89 -18.14 34.92 27.64
N TYR A 90 -16.96 34.35 27.43
CA TYR A 90 -16.60 33.66 26.21
C TYR A 90 -16.73 32.12 26.28
N ASN A 91 -17.16 31.57 27.43
CA ASN A 91 -17.15 30.13 27.74
C ASN A 91 -15.87 29.44 27.22
N LEU A 92 -14.72 30.00 27.60
CA LEU A 92 -13.40 29.57 27.13
C LEU A 92 -12.81 28.51 28.03
N HIS A 93 -12.42 27.38 27.43
CA HIS A 93 -11.79 26.28 28.14
C HIS A 93 -10.39 26.07 27.59
N ILE A 94 -9.39 26.37 28.41
CA ILE A 94 -8.00 26.01 28.15
C ILE A 94 -7.77 24.61 28.69
N LEU A 95 -7.37 23.71 27.81
CA LEU A 95 -7.25 22.30 28.14
C LEU A 95 -5.96 22.04 28.89
N GLN A 96 -6.05 21.57 30.14
CA GLN A 96 -4.90 21.10 30.93
C GLN A 96 -4.72 19.57 30.88
N ASN A 97 -5.68 18.85 30.30
CA ASN A 97 -5.64 17.41 30.11
C ASN A 97 -6.00 17.07 28.66
N PHE A 98 -5.67 15.86 28.23
CA PHE A 98 -6.16 15.36 26.95
C PHE A 98 -7.68 15.25 26.98
N VAL A 99 -8.35 15.76 25.95
CA VAL A 99 -9.81 15.70 25.81
C VAL A 99 -10.16 15.06 24.48
N SER A 100 -10.90 13.97 24.51
CA SER A 100 -11.46 13.35 23.31
C SER A 100 -12.36 14.34 22.58
N PHE A 101 -12.36 14.31 21.25
CA PHE A 101 -13.34 15.10 20.52
C PHE A 101 -14.77 14.73 20.93
N PRO A 102 -15.70 15.70 20.93
CA PRO A 102 -17.10 15.41 21.20
C PRO A 102 -17.61 14.33 20.25
N SER A 103 -18.54 13.50 20.74
CA SER A 103 -19.24 12.50 19.94
C SER A 103 -20.16 13.19 18.95
N VAL A 104 -19.60 13.67 17.84
CA VAL A 104 -20.36 14.17 16.69
C VAL A 104 -21.04 12.99 16.01
N SER A 105 -22.29 13.17 15.59
CA SER A 105 -23.02 12.14 14.83
C SER A 105 -22.23 11.75 13.57
N ASN A 106 -22.44 10.54 13.02
CA ASN A 106 -21.61 9.97 11.94
C ASN A 106 -21.49 10.83 10.65
N ASN A 107 -22.20 11.95 10.53
CA ASN A 107 -22.12 12.89 9.42
C ASN A 107 -21.61 14.31 9.80
N GLU A 108 -21.40 14.60 11.08
CA GLU A 108 -20.90 15.90 11.51
C GLU A 108 -19.37 15.94 11.50
N LYS A 109 -18.85 16.96 10.82
CA LYS A 109 -17.42 17.06 10.51
C LYS A 109 -16.69 17.80 11.61
N ILE A 110 -15.52 17.31 12.00
CA ILE A 110 -14.63 18.08 12.87
C ILE A 110 -13.90 19.11 11.99
N ALA A 111 -14.03 20.37 12.36
CA ALA A 111 -13.30 21.47 11.77
C ALA A 111 -12.52 22.19 12.86
N ILE A 112 -11.23 22.43 12.59
CA ILE A 112 -10.34 23.12 13.50
C ILE A 112 -9.79 24.36 12.79
N GLY A 113 -10.03 25.54 13.37
CA GLY A 113 -9.39 26.77 12.92
C GLY A 113 -7.99 26.90 13.49
N VAL A 114 -7.06 27.37 12.67
CA VAL A 114 -5.67 27.66 13.02
C VAL A 114 -5.40 29.13 12.77
N ASN A 115 -4.95 29.83 13.80
CA ASN A 115 -4.52 31.22 13.71
C ASN A 115 -3.01 31.34 13.76
N SER A 116 -2.44 32.22 12.93
CA SER A 116 -1.06 32.67 13.05
C SER A 116 -0.99 34.19 12.88
N PHE A 117 -0.40 34.85 13.88
CA PHE A 117 -0.20 36.29 13.92
C PHE A 117 1.29 36.58 14.04
N GLU A 118 1.84 37.28 13.05
CA GLU A 118 3.24 37.71 13.06
C GLU A 118 3.39 39.13 13.58
N THR A 119 4.55 39.43 14.14
CA THR A 119 4.90 40.74 14.70
C THR A 119 4.87 41.88 13.67
N VAL A 120 5.06 41.55 12.39
CA VAL A 120 5.05 42.51 11.26
C VAL A 120 3.61 42.81 10.78
N GLY A 121 2.59 42.21 11.40
CA GLY A 121 1.17 42.49 11.13
C GLY A 121 0.53 41.58 10.08
N SER A 122 1.28 40.63 9.51
CA SER A 122 0.73 39.58 8.65
C SER A 122 -0.06 38.57 9.48
N THR A 123 -1.32 38.35 9.11
CA THR A 123 -2.23 37.45 9.83
C THR A 123 -2.77 36.38 8.91
N THR A 124 -2.76 35.12 9.34
CA THR A 124 -3.37 34.01 8.61
C THR A 124 -4.35 33.24 9.49
N HIS A 125 -5.51 32.92 8.91
CA HIS A 125 -6.51 32.02 9.50
C HIS A 125 -6.79 30.90 8.52
N SER A 126 -6.72 29.65 8.97
CA SER A 126 -6.99 28.46 8.16
C SER A 126 -8.00 27.56 8.85
N ILE A 127 -8.98 27.05 8.12
CA ILE A 127 -9.92 26.05 8.63
C ILE A 127 -9.52 24.69 8.06
N ILE A 128 -9.08 23.79 8.94
CA ILE A 128 -8.72 22.42 8.60
C ILE A 128 -9.92 21.54 8.92
N LYS A 129 -10.29 20.67 7.98
CA LYS A 129 -11.37 19.70 8.15
C LYS A 129 -10.78 18.29 8.15
N GLU A 130 -11.40 17.41 8.93
CA GLU A 130 -11.03 16.00 8.96
C GLU A 130 -11.01 15.37 7.56
N TYR A 131 -9.95 14.61 7.27
CA TYR A 131 -9.85 13.85 6.04
C TYR A 131 -10.84 12.68 6.06
N GLN A 132 -11.76 12.67 5.10
CA GLN A 132 -12.56 11.49 4.82
C GLN A 132 -11.83 10.67 3.77
N PRO A 133 -11.48 9.40 4.06
CA PRO A 133 -11.04 8.51 3.01
C PRO A 133 -12.18 8.45 1.98
N ILE A 134 -11.94 9.09 0.83
CA ILE A 134 -12.75 8.81 -0.35
C ILE A 134 -12.56 7.32 -0.56
N ASN A 135 -13.64 6.54 -0.55
CA ASN A 135 -13.64 5.17 -1.05
C ASN A 135 -13.28 5.24 -2.53
N LYS A 136 -11.98 5.39 -2.82
CA LYS A 136 -11.45 5.34 -4.17
C LYS A 136 -11.48 3.87 -4.56
N THR A 137 -12.57 3.48 -5.22
CA THR A 137 -12.48 2.50 -6.30
C THR A 137 -11.38 2.95 -7.26
N SER A 138 -10.37 2.10 -7.43
CA SER A 138 -9.33 2.10 -8.47
C SER A 138 -8.70 3.46 -8.84
N ILE A 139 -7.46 3.69 -8.39
CA ILE A 139 -6.60 4.69 -9.02
C ILE A 139 -5.97 4.06 -10.26
N GLU A 140 -6.43 4.51 -11.43
CA GLU A 140 -5.75 4.37 -12.72
C GLU A 140 -4.44 5.18 -12.75
N ASN A 141 -3.55 4.70 -13.59
CA ASN A 141 -2.17 5.12 -13.85
C ASN A 141 -1.92 6.64 -13.78
N GLY A 142 -0.91 7.04 -13.02
CA GLY A 142 -0.38 8.41 -12.99
C GLY A 142 1.14 8.42 -12.90
N HIS A 143 1.78 8.94 -13.95
CA HIS A 143 3.22 9.15 -14.08
C HIS A 143 3.79 9.99 -12.92
N ILE A 144 4.96 9.59 -12.42
CA ILE A 144 5.77 10.39 -11.49
C ILE A 144 7.01 10.88 -12.25
N ASN A 145 7.10 12.20 -12.41
CA ASN A 145 8.36 12.88 -12.69
C ASN A 145 9.13 12.98 -11.38
N ASP A 146 10.40 12.58 -11.36
CA ASP A 146 11.26 12.87 -10.22
C ASP A 146 12.61 13.45 -10.65
N GLY A 147 12.96 14.55 -10.00
CA GLY A 147 14.17 15.31 -10.18
C GLY A 147 15.40 14.61 -9.56
N ASN A 148 16.55 14.93 -10.14
CA ASN A 148 17.87 14.40 -9.82
C ASN A 148 18.25 14.53 -8.33
N HIS A 149 18.46 13.40 -7.66
CA HIS A 149 19.41 13.31 -6.55
C HIS A 149 20.21 11.99 -6.62
N ILE A 150 21.53 12.12 -6.77
CA ILE A 150 22.50 11.03 -6.64
C ILE A 150 23.13 11.12 -5.24
N LYS A 151 23.14 10.02 -4.48
CA LYS A 151 24.33 9.43 -3.78
C LYS A 151 23.95 8.48 -2.64
N SER A 152 24.30 7.20 -2.82
CA SER A 152 24.74 6.16 -1.87
C SER A 152 24.23 4.79 -2.34
N LYS A 153 24.98 3.70 -2.12
CA LYS A 153 24.51 2.34 -2.39
C LYS A 153 23.31 2.06 -1.48
N GLN A 154 22.10 2.29 -1.97
CA GLN A 154 20.87 2.00 -1.25
C GLN A 154 20.27 0.74 -1.86
N TYR A 155 20.12 -0.28 -1.03
CA TYR A 155 19.45 -1.51 -1.40
C TYR A 155 17.99 -1.39 -0.98
N PHE A 156 17.09 -1.62 -1.92
CA PHE A 156 15.67 -1.81 -1.62
C PHE A 156 15.43 -3.27 -1.29
N ILE A 157 14.47 -3.54 -0.41
CA ILE A 157 14.04 -4.89 -0.03
C ILE A 157 12.64 -5.06 -0.60
N PHE A 158 12.51 -5.71 -1.74
CA PHE A 158 11.18 -6.13 -2.21
C PHE A 158 10.74 -7.34 -1.39
N ILE A 159 9.47 -7.37 -0.99
CA ILE A 159 8.90 -8.41 -0.12
C ILE A 159 7.77 -9.09 -0.87
N PHE A 160 7.86 -10.39 -1.11
CA PHE A 160 6.74 -11.19 -1.63
C PHE A 160 6.39 -12.27 -0.60
N SER A 161 5.20 -12.18 0.01
CA SER A 161 4.73 -13.12 1.04
C SER A 161 3.48 -13.89 0.60
N ASN A 162 3.46 -15.18 0.91
CA ASN A 162 2.33 -16.09 0.73
C ASN A 162 1.97 -16.75 2.08
N HIS A 163 0.70 -16.64 2.49
CA HIS A 163 0.00 -17.22 3.64
C HIS A 163 0.67 -17.20 5.05
N ASN A 164 0.16 -16.32 5.94
CA ASN A 164 0.00 -16.46 7.41
C ASN A 164 -0.65 -15.18 8.02
N ASP A 165 -1.05 -15.21 9.31
CA ASP A 165 -1.88 -14.19 10.01
C ASP A 165 -1.40 -12.73 9.95
N ASP A 166 -0.10 -12.48 9.69
CA ASP A 166 0.48 -11.13 9.54
C ASP A 166 0.46 -10.59 8.08
N GLN A 167 -0.27 -11.24 7.17
CA GLN A 167 -0.29 -10.92 5.72
C GLN A 167 -0.62 -9.45 5.40
N ALA A 168 -1.59 -8.86 6.10
CA ALA A 168 -2.03 -7.49 5.81
C ALA A 168 -0.94 -6.44 6.08
N PHE A 169 0.06 -6.76 6.90
CA PHE A 169 1.22 -5.91 7.12
C PHE A 169 2.26 -6.12 6.01
N LEU A 170 2.61 -7.38 5.72
CA LEU A 170 3.61 -7.72 4.69
C LEU A 170 3.17 -7.28 3.28
N GLN A 171 1.90 -7.48 2.93
CA GLN A 171 1.33 -7.00 1.66
C GLN A 171 1.38 -5.47 1.56
N ARG A 172 1.04 -4.76 2.65
CA ARG A 172 1.07 -3.30 2.67
C ARG A 172 2.48 -2.76 2.51
N ILE A 173 3.47 -3.35 3.19
CA ILE A 173 4.87 -2.95 3.02
C ILE A 173 5.33 -3.24 1.59
N SER A 174 5.05 -4.43 1.05
CA SER A 174 5.37 -4.80 -0.33
C SER A 174 4.81 -3.79 -1.32
N GLN A 175 3.51 -3.48 -1.23
CA GLN A 175 2.85 -2.50 -2.08
C GLN A 175 3.44 -1.09 -1.93
N GLN A 176 3.77 -0.67 -0.71
CA GLN A 176 4.37 0.64 -0.46
C GLN A 176 5.78 0.73 -1.07
N LEU A 177 6.58 -0.33 -0.96
CA LEU A 177 7.93 -0.39 -1.51
C LEU A 177 7.93 -0.50 -3.04
N LEU A 178 6.95 -1.19 -3.64
CA LEU A 178 6.79 -1.34 -5.09
C LEU A 178 6.16 -0.13 -5.77
N LEU A 179 5.09 0.43 -5.20
CA LEU A 179 4.23 1.40 -5.90
C LEU A 179 4.48 2.86 -5.50
N LYS A 180 4.97 3.12 -4.29
CA LYS A 180 5.04 4.48 -3.73
C LYS A 180 6.46 5.01 -3.52
N ARG A 181 7.48 4.24 -3.89
CA ARG A 181 8.87 4.70 -3.86
C ARG A 181 9.42 4.79 -5.26
N THR A 182 10.09 5.91 -5.57
CA THR A 182 10.70 6.18 -6.87
C THR A 182 11.79 5.15 -7.15
N ILE A 183 11.62 4.22 -8.11
CA ILE A 183 12.54 3.10 -8.40
C ILE A 183 13.73 3.55 -9.29
N SER A 184 14.29 4.74 -9.06
CA SER A 184 15.41 5.26 -9.87
C SER A 184 16.77 4.92 -9.24
N TYR A 185 17.02 3.65 -8.92
CA TYR A 185 18.22 3.24 -8.19
C TYR A 185 19.09 2.24 -8.97
N THR A 186 20.40 2.35 -8.76
CA THR A 186 21.41 1.50 -9.41
C THR A 186 21.58 0.14 -8.74
N HIS A 187 21.07 -0.03 -7.51
CA HIS A 187 21.15 -1.26 -6.72
C HIS A 187 19.77 -1.58 -6.16
N SER A 188 19.37 -2.85 -6.19
CA SER A 188 18.09 -3.34 -5.68
C SER A 188 18.29 -4.74 -5.13
N ALA A 189 17.66 -5.06 -4.00
CA ALA A 189 17.57 -6.41 -3.49
C ALA A 189 16.10 -6.87 -3.48
N ILE A 190 15.83 -8.05 -4.01
CA ILE A 190 14.52 -8.67 -3.98
C ILE A 190 14.59 -9.81 -2.98
N LEU A 191 13.70 -9.80 -1.99
CA LEU A 191 13.58 -10.84 -0.98
C LEU A 191 12.20 -11.49 -1.08
N ILE A 192 12.20 -12.80 -1.26
CA ILE A 192 10.99 -13.61 -1.44
C ILE A 192 10.88 -14.52 -0.22
N PHE A 193 9.89 -14.27 0.64
CA PHE A 193 9.71 -15.00 1.88
C PHE A 193 8.22 -15.14 2.20
N ILE A 194 7.80 -16.31 2.63
CA ILE A 194 6.38 -16.58 2.85
C ILE A 194 5.90 -16.18 4.26
N SER A 195 6.81 -16.02 5.23
CA SER A 195 6.48 -15.61 6.60
C SER A 195 7.37 -14.50 7.14
N TYR A 196 6.90 -13.81 8.18
CA TYR A 196 7.69 -12.80 8.90
C TYR A 196 8.98 -13.38 9.52
N GLN A 197 8.94 -14.61 10.03
CA GLN A 197 10.14 -15.27 10.54
C GLN A 197 11.19 -15.49 9.43
N GLN A 198 10.75 -15.89 8.23
CA GLN A 198 11.64 -16.01 7.08
C GLN A 198 12.19 -14.65 6.63
N SER A 199 11.40 -13.58 6.74
CA SER A 199 11.84 -12.23 6.38
C SER A 199 13.03 -11.78 7.22
N GLN A 200 12.98 -12.01 8.53
CA GLN A 200 14.08 -11.66 9.44
C GLN A 200 15.35 -12.42 9.08
N GLY A 201 15.24 -13.72 8.80
CA GLY A 201 16.36 -14.54 8.35
C GLY A 201 16.96 -14.05 7.03
N GLN A 202 16.12 -13.76 6.03
CA GLN A 202 16.59 -13.29 4.73
C GLN A 202 17.19 -11.88 4.77
N ILE A 203 16.64 -10.98 5.60
CA ILE A 203 17.23 -9.65 5.83
C ILE A 203 18.61 -9.80 6.48
N ASN A 204 18.76 -10.69 7.46
CA ASN A 204 20.07 -10.94 8.08
C ASN A 204 21.08 -11.50 7.07
N VAL A 205 20.68 -12.47 6.25
CA VAL A 205 21.51 -13.02 5.15
C VAL A 205 21.93 -11.91 4.18
N PHE A 206 21.01 -11.03 3.82
CA PHE A 206 21.29 -9.89 2.95
C PHE A 206 22.29 -8.91 3.59
N LEU A 207 22.12 -8.59 4.87
CA LEU A 207 23.03 -7.70 5.61
C LEU A 207 24.43 -8.29 5.81
N THR A 208 24.55 -9.62 5.86
CA THR A 208 25.83 -10.34 5.95
C THR A 208 26.44 -10.68 4.59
N GLU A 209 25.84 -10.19 3.49
CA GLU A 209 26.26 -10.44 2.10
C GLU A 209 26.33 -11.94 1.75
N GLN A 210 25.54 -12.77 2.42
CA GLN A 210 25.40 -14.18 2.14
C GLN A 210 24.35 -14.41 1.04
N ILE A 211 24.47 -15.53 0.34
CA ILE A 211 23.51 -15.94 -0.70
C ILE A 211 22.52 -16.92 -0.05
N SER A 212 21.21 -16.72 -0.24
CA SER A 212 20.19 -17.70 0.10
C SER A 212 19.11 -17.81 -0.97
N PRO A 213 18.43 -18.97 -1.06
CA PRO A 213 17.23 -19.09 -1.88
C PRO A 213 16.18 -18.03 -1.52
N GLY A 214 15.68 -17.33 -2.53
CA GLY A 214 14.71 -16.23 -2.37
C GLY A 214 15.34 -14.85 -2.19
N LEU A 215 16.67 -14.72 -2.06
CA LEU A 215 17.38 -13.44 -2.13
C LEU A 215 17.97 -13.23 -3.53
N SER A 216 17.65 -12.10 -4.16
CA SER A 216 18.22 -11.69 -5.45
C SER A 216 18.76 -10.26 -5.36
N ILE A 217 20.06 -10.09 -5.49
CA ILE A 217 20.71 -8.77 -5.51
C ILE A 217 20.94 -8.39 -6.97
N ILE A 218 20.36 -7.27 -7.37
CA ILE A 218 20.40 -6.73 -8.72
C ILE A 218 21.16 -5.41 -8.68
N SER A 219 22.25 -5.32 -9.43
CA SER A 219 22.89 -4.04 -9.77
C SER A 219 22.57 -3.75 -11.23
N ARG A 220 21.93 -2.62 -11.52
CA ARG A 220 21.58 -2.19 -12.87
C ARG A 220 22.13 -0.79 -13.15
N PRO A 221 22.79 -0.56 -14.29
CA PRO A 221 23.10 0.80 -14.71
C PRO A 221 21.80 1.57 -14.96
N THR A 222 21.79 2.86 -14.61
CA THR A 222 20.63 3.76 -14.61
C THR A 222 19.97 3.96 -15.99
N ILE A 223 20.56 3.41 -17.06
CA ILE A 223 20.09 3.58 -18.43
C ILE A 223 19.10 2.46 -18.74
N SER A 224 17.83 2.77 -18.50
CA SER A 224 16.68 1.93 -18.83
C SER A 224 16.41 1.98 -20.34
N LEU A 225 17.03 1.08 -21.10
CA LEU A 225 16.37 0.58 -22.30
C LEU A 225 15.27 -0.38 -21.82
N ALA A 226 14.03 -0.20 -22.30
CA ALA A 226 12.95 -1.15 -22.05
C ALA A 226 13.45 -2.55 -22.39
N GLN A 227 13.65 -3.38 -21.37
CA GLN A 227 14.25 -4.70 -21.55
C GLN A 227 13.25 -5.55 -22.33
N LYS A 228 13.69 -6.08 -23.48
CA LYS A 228 12.90 -7.05 -24.24
C LYS A 228 12.88 -8.36 -23.46
N ILE A 229 11.68 -8.86 -23.19
CA ILE A 229 11.46 -10.11 -22.44
C ILE A 229 11.20 -11.24 -23.45
N CYS A 230 11.79 -12.40 -23.22
CA CYS A 230 11.51 -13.62 -24.00
C CYS A 230 10.78 -14.61 -23.10
N PHE A 231 9.60 -15.07 -23.50
CA PHE A 231 8.96 -16.22 -22.85
C PHE A 231 9.48 -17.50 -23.48
N VAL A 232 9.97 -18.40 -22.64
CA VAL A 232 10.58 -19.68 -23.05
C VAL A 232 9.68 -20.81 -22.56
N PHE A 233 9.11 -21.57 -23.49
CA PHE A 233 8.22 -22.68 -23.20
C PHE A 233 8.96 -24.01 -23.30
N SER A 234 8.98 -24.77 -22.20
CA SER A 234 9.69 -26.04 -22.11
C SER A 234 8.87 -27.21 -22.67
N GLY A 235 9.59 -28.18 -23.23
CA GLY A 235 9.03 -29.48 -23.61
C GLY A 235 8.86 -30.41 -22.40
N GLN A 236 8.59 -31.68 -22.68
CA GLN A 236 8.48 -32.72 -21.65
C GLN A 236 9.81 -32.95 -20.92
N GLY A 237 9.74 -33.17 -19.60
CA GLY A 237 10.88 -33.30 -18.70
C GLY A 237 10.72 -32.61 -17.35
N PRO A 238 10.33 -31.32 -17.28
CA PRO A 238 10.31 -30.54 -16.04
C PRO A 238 9.02 -30.69 -15.22
N GLN A 239 8.07 -31.53 -15.64
CA GLN A 239 6.86 -31.79 -14.88
C GLN A 239 7.16 -32.52 -13.57
N TRP A 240 6.45 -32.17 -12.50
CA TRP A 240 6.59 -32.81 -11.19
C TRP A 240 5.23 -32.88 -10.48
N TRP A 241 5.06 -33.87 -9.59
CA TRP A 241 3.84 -34.08 -8.82
C TRP A 241 3.52 -32.84 -7.97
N ALA A 242 2.26 -32.40 -7.94
CA ALA A 242 1.82 -31.19 -7.24
C ALA A 242 2.31 -29.84 -7.82
N MET A 243 2.84 -29.82 -9.05
CA MET A 243 3.28 -28.55 -9.64
C MET A 243 2.14 -27.53 -9.76
N GLY A 244 2.37 -26.29 -9.32
CA GLY A 244 1.33 -25.25 -9.36
C GLY A 244 0.22 -25.37 -8.32
N ARG A 245 0.21 -26.37 -7.43
CA ARG A 245 -0.85 -26.57 -6.41
C ARG A 245 -1.08 -25.34 -5.53
N ARG A 246 0.01 -24.73 -5.03
CA ARG A 246 -0.09 -23.49 -4.24
C ARG A 246 -0.68 -22.32 -5.03
N LEU A 247 -0.30 -22.17 -6.30
CA LEU A 247 -0.85 -21.12 -7.17
C LEU A 247 -2.33 -21.38 -7.49
N TYR A 248 -2.74 -22.63 -7.61
CA TYR A 248 -4.14 -22.99 -7.80
C TYR A 248 -5.02 -22.61 -6.60
N GLU A 249 -4.48 -22.69 -5.39
CA GLU A 249 -5.17 -22.28 -4.14
C GLU A 249 -5.18 -20.76 -3.96
N SER A 250 -4.08 -20.06 -4.31
CA SER A 250 -3.92 -18.63 -3.98
C SER A 250 -4.24 -17.67 -5.14
N GLU A 251 -4.15 -18.09 -6.40
CA GLU A 251 -4.26 -17.20 -7.57
C GLU A 251 -5.49 -17.55 -8.44
N LEU A 252 -6.53 -16.71 -8.37
CA LEU A 252 -7.80 -16.90 -9.10
C LEU A 252 -7.61 -17.06 -10.61
N LEU A 253 -6.71 -16.27 -11.21
CA LEU A 253 -6.47 -16.34 -12.66
C LEU A 253 -5.75 -17.65 -13.04
N PHE A 254 -4.78 -18.07 -12.24
CA PHE A 254 -4.08 -19.34 -12.45
C PHE A 254 -5.06 -20.51 -12.34
N ASN A 255 -5.85 -20.53 -11.26
CA ASN A 255 -6.92 -21.50 -11.02
C ASN A 255 -7.90 -21.60 -12.21
N LYS A 256 -8.35 -20.45 -12.73
CA LYS A 256 -9.26 -20.38 -13.88
C LYS A 256 -8.67 -21.07 -15.12
N TRP A 257 -7.41 -20.81 -15.45
CA TRP A 257 -6.75 -21.43 -16.61
C TRP A 257 -6.58 -22.93 -16.45
N ILE A 258 -6.19 -23.40 -15.26
CA ILE A 258 -6.09 -24.84 -14.99
C ILE A 258 -7.45 -25.52 -15.18
N ASN A 259 -8.52 -24.95 -14.60
CA ASN A 259 -9.87 -25.51 -14.72
C ASN A 259 -10.39 -25.52 -16.17
N LEU A 260 -10.10 -24.47 -16.95
CA LEU A 260 -10.48 -24.41 -18.36
C LEU A 260 -9.78 -25.48 -19.19
N ILE A 261 -8.48 -25.67 -18.99
CA ILE A 261 -7.68 -26.63 -19.75
C ILE A 261 -8.03 -28.07 -19.32
N ASP A 262 -8.18 -28.33 -18.03
CA ASP A 262 -8.69 -29.60 -17.51
C ASP A 262 -10.03 -29.96 -18.16
N GLY A 263 -10.99 -29.03 -18.15
CA GLY A 263 -12.32 -29.26 -18.73
C GLY A 263 -12.31 -29.54 -20.24
N GLU A 264 -11.40 -28.94 -21.01
CA GLU A 264 -11.26 -29.26 -22.43
C GLU A 264 -10.55 -30.61 -22.65
N MET A 265 -9.52 -30.94 -21.86
CA MET A 265 -8.85 -32.24 -21.91
C MET A 265 -9.80 -33.38 -21.54
N THR A 266 -10.61 -33.23 -20.49
CA THR A 266 -11.60 -34.23 -20.05
C THR A 266 -12.63 -34.53 -21.14
N LYS A 267 -13.02 -33.54 -21.95
CA LYS A 267 -13.93 -33.76 -23.08
C LYS A 267 -13.28 -34.59 -24.18
N ILE A 268 -11.99 -34.38 -24.42
CA ILE A 268 -11.25 -35.05 -25.49
C ILE A 268 -10.89 -36.49 -25.12
N ASN A 269 -10.50 -36.72 -23.87
CA ASN A 269 -10.14 -38.06 -23.37
C ASN A 269 -11.36 -38.87 -22.88
N ASN A 270 -12.59 -38.44 -23.18
CA ASN A 270 -13.84 -39.06 -22.74
C ASN A 270 -13.96 -39.29 -21.21
N GLY A 271 -13.28 -38.47 -20.41
CA GLY A 271 -13.27 -38.57 -18.95
C GLY A 271 -12.39 -39.69 -18.39
N GLU A 272 -11.49 -40.28 -19.18
CA GLU A 272 -10.58 -41.33 -18.71
C GLU A 272 -9.62 -40.86 -17.61
N TRP A 273 -9.27 -39.57 -17.62
CA TRP A 273 -8.39 -38.95 -16.62
C TRP A 273 -8.61 -37.44 -16.56
N ARG A 274 -8.20 -36.82 -15.44
CA ARG A 274 -8.24 -35.36 -15.25
C ARG A 274 -6.88 -34.84 -14.82
N LEU A 275 -6.50 -33.65 -15.29
CA LEU A 275 -5.29 -32.96 -14.84
C LEU A 275 -5.39 -32.60 -13.37
N LEU A 276 -6.59 -32.24 -12.92
CA LEU A 276 -6.82 -31.90 -11.51
C LEU A 276 -6.54 -33.07 -10.58
N GLU A 277 -6.67 -34.33 -11.01
CA GLU A 277 -6.30 -35.49 -10.19
C GLU A 277 -4.81 -35.48 -9.83
N GLU A 278 -3.95 -35.21 -10.81
CA GLU A 278 -2.49 -35.22 -10.64
C GLU A 278 -1.96 -33.91 -10.01
N LEU A 279 -2.62 -32.78 -10.30
CA LEU A 279 -2.22 -31.47 -9.81
C LEU A 279 -2.73 -31.20 -8.39
N ILE A 280 -4.00 -31.52 -8.11
CA ILE A 280 -4.75 -31.01 -6.95
C ILE A 280 -5.37 -32.13 -6.09
N GLU A 281 -6.17 -33.01 -6.71
CA GLU A 281 -7.17 -33.83 -6.01
C GLU A 281 -6.60 -35.14 -5.43
N ASN A 282 -5.52 -35.73 -5.97
CA ASN A 282 -5.15 -37.10 -5.64
C ASN A 282 -3.68 -37.37 -5.29
N LYS A 283 -3.59 -38.30 -4.33
CA LYS A 283 -2.66 -39.42 -4.07
C LYS A 283 -1.16 -39.16 -4.16
N THR A 284 -0.41 -39.91 -3.36
CA THR A 284 0.99 -39.67 -3.04
C THR A 284 1.87 -39.59 -4.28
N GLU A 285 3.05 -38.96 -4.18
CA GLU A 285 4.00 -38.84 -5.30
C GLU A 285 4.29 -40.18 -6.00
N GLN A 286 4.23 -41.30 -5.26
CA GLN A 286 4.44 -42.65 -5.79
C GLN A 286 3.33 -43.15 -6.72
N GLU A 287 2.10 -42.65 -6.57
CA GLU A 287 0.94 -43.06 -7.37
C GLU A 287 0.67 -42.11 -8.55
N SER A 288 1.48 -41.04 -8.66
CA SER A 288 1.36 -40.00 -9.67
C SER A 288 1.70 -40.51 -11.06
N ARG A 289 0.81 -40.28 -12.02
CA ARG A 289 1.03 -40.54 -13.45
C ARG A 289 1.55 -39.33 -14.21
N ILE A 290 1.99 -38.30 -13.50
CA ILE A 290 2.52 -37.04 -14.08
C ILE A 290 3.62 -37.23 -15.14
N ASN A 291 4.31 -38.37 -15.13
CA ASN A 291 5.37 -38.70 -16.10
C ASN A 291 4.88 -39.48 -17.32
N ASP A 292 3.64 -39.97 -17.31
CA ASP A 292 3.03 -40.60 -18.48
C ASP A 292 2.80 -39.52 -19.54
N THR A 293 3.24 -39.76 -20.78
CA THR A 293 3.25 -38.74 -21.84
C THR A 293 1.87 -38.10 -22.08
N ASN A 294 0.80 -38.90 -22.00
CA ASN A 294 -0.58 -38.45 -22.17
C ASN A 294 -1.07 -37.51 -21.05
N ILE A 295 -0.38 -37.46 -19.91
CA ILE A 295 -0.65 -36.56 -18.78
C ILE A 295 0.40 -35.45 -18.73
N ALA A 296 1.67 -35.78 -18.92
CA ALA A 296 2.79 -34.85 -18.84
C ALA A 296 2.63 -33.66 -19.79
N GLN A 297 2.34 -33.91 -21.08
CA GLN A 297 2.23 -32.83 -22.07
C GLN A 297 1.02 -31.91 -21.82
N PRO A 298 -0.19 -32.44 -21.55
CA PRO A 298 -1.33 -31.61 -21.15
C PRO A 298 -1.11 -30.84 -19.84
N THR A 299 -0.39 -31.43 -18.88
CA THR A 299 -0.07 -30.72 -17.63
C THR A 299 0.90 -29.57 -17.89
N LEU A 300 1.92 -29.79 -18.71
CA LEU A 300 2.86 -28.73 -19.11
C LEU A 300 2.16 -27.61 -19.88
N LEU A 301 1.20 -27.93 -20.75
CA LEU A 301 0.35 -26.94 -21.39
C LEU A 301 -0.39 -26.10 -20.34
N ALA A 302 -1.08 -26.76 -19.41
CA ALA A 302 -1.89 -26.10 -18.39
C ALA A 302 -1.07 -25.13 -17.53
N ILE A 303 0.07 -25.60 -17.00
CA ILE A 303 0.95 -24.80 -16.15
C ILE A 303 1.56 -23.63 -16.90
N GLN A 304 2.11 -23.87 -18.10
CA GLN A 304 2.79 -22.81 -18.85
C GLN A 304 1.83 -21.72 -19.32
N VAL A 305 0.61 -22.09 -19.73
CA VAL A 305 -0.43 -21.11 -20.09
C VAL A 305 -0.89 -20.32 -18.87
N ALA A 306 -1.12 -20.99 -17.74
CA ALA A 306 -1.55 -20.31 -16.51
C ALA A 306 -0.47 -19.35 -15.98
N LEU A 307 0.81 -19.73 -16.04
CA LEU A 307 1.93 -18.85 -15.69
C LEU A 307 2.08 -17.68 -16.66
N ALA A 308 1.97 -17.90 -17.96
CA ALA A 308 2.02 -16.83 -18.96
C ALA A 308 0.88 -15.81 -18.75
N ALA A 309 -0.34 -16.29 -18.47
CA ALA A 309 -1.47 -15.42 -18.13
C ALA A 309 -1.23 -14.62 -16.84
N LEU A 310 -0.61 -15.22 -15.83
CA LEU A 310 -0.26 -14.52 -14.59
C LEU A 310 0.78 -13.41 -14.85
N LEU A 311 1.84 -13.69 -15.62
CA LEU A 311 2.84 -12.69 -16.01
C LEU A 311 2.20 -11.54 -16.79
N VAL A 312 1.32 -11.84 -17.75
CA VAL A 312 0.58 -10.82 -18.51
C VAL A 312 -0.31 -9.97 -17.59
N SER A 313 -0.95 -10.58 -16.59
CA SER A 313 -1.74 -9.83 -15.60
C SER A 313 -0.91 -8.86 -14.75
N TRP A 314 0.40 -9.09 -14.66
CA TRP A 314 1.38 -8.20 -14.03
C TRP A 314 1.99 -7.18 -15.01
N ASN A 315 1.41 -7.03 -16.20
CA ASN A 315 1.91 -6.20 -17.31
C ASN A 315 3.30 -6.63 -17.83
N ILE A 316 3.66 -7.91 -17.67
CA ILE A 316 4.88 -8.48 -18.22
C ILE A 316 4.54 -9.15 -19.55
N TYR A 317 4.90 -8.49 -20.64
CA TYR A 317 4.63 -8.97 -22.00
C TYR A 317 5.91 -9.48 -22.69
N PRO A 318 5.83 -10.62 -23.40
CA PRO A 318 6.96 -11.09 -24.19
C PRO A 318 7.15 -10.21 -25.44
N SER A 319 8.39 -9.82 -25.71
CA SER A 319 8.81 -9.35 -27.03
C SER A 319 9.13 -10.50 -27.99
N PHE A 320 9.47 -11.67 -27.43
CA PHE A 320 9.77 -12.89 -28.16
C PHE A 320 9.17 -14.09 -27.43
N ILE A 321 8.78 -15.10 -28.19
CA ILE A 321 8.34 -16.39 -27.68
C ILE A 321 9.19 -17.45 -28.37
N ILE A 322 9.79 -18.34 -27.59
CA ILE A 322 10.50 -19.52 -28.09
C ILE A 322 10.04 -20.76 -27.32
N SER A 323 10.12 -21.90 -27.97
CA SER A 323 9.63 -23.17 -27.42
C SER A 323 10.50 -24.35 -27.84
N HIS A 324 10.29 -25.47 -27.15
CA HIS A 324 10.91 -26.74 -27.49
C HIS A 324 9.89 -27.88 -27.38
N SER A 325 9.66 -28.62 -28.46
CA SER A 325 8.86 -29.86 -28.48
C SER A 325 7.46 -29.65 -27.88
N ALA A 326 7.09 -30.33 -26.79
CA ALA A 326 5.78 -30.19 -26.13
C ALA A 326 5.48 -28.76 -25.59
N GLY A 327 6.47 -27.85 -25.59
CA GLY A 327 6.25 -26.44 -25.30
C GLY A 327 5.65 -25.65 -26.48
N ASP A 328 5.70 -26.19 -27.70
CA ASP A 328 5.25 -25.52 -28.93
C ASP A 328 3.74 -25.24 -28.89
N GLN A 329 2.96 -26.14 -28.29
CA GLN A 329 1.51 -25.99 -28.11
C GLN A 329 1.19 -24.78 -27.21
N ALA A 330 1.88 -24.65 -26.07
CA ALA A 330 1.69 -23.55 -25.14
C ALA A 330 2.17 -22.22 -25.75
N ALA A 331 3.32 -22.23 -26.42
CA ALA A 331 3.86 -21.05 -27.10
C ALA A 331 2.95 -20.56 -28.23
N ALA A 332 2.44 -21.47 -29.07
CA ALA A 332 1.53 -21.12 -30.16
C ALA A 332 0.19 -20.58 -29.63
N PHE A 333 -0.31 -21.12 -28.52
CA PHE A 333 -1.49 -20.58 -27.83
C PHE A 333 -1.24 -19.17 -27.28
N VAL A 334 -0.15 -18.97 -26.54
CA VAL A 334 0.19 -17.67 -25.93
C VAL A 334 0.56 -16.61 -26.99
N ALA A 335 1.03 -17.03 -28.16
CA ALA A 335 1.29 -16.16 -29.31
C ALA A 335 0.04 -15.82 -30.15
N ASP A 336 -1.16 -16.19 -29.66
CA ASP A 336 -2.45 -16.05 -30.35
C ASP A 336 -2.46 -16.70 -31.75
N ARG A 337 -1.73 -17.80 -31.93
CA ARG A 337 -1.66 -18.54 -33.22
C ARG A 337 -2.60 -19.74 -33.27
N LEU A 338 -2.96 -20.28 -32.11
CA LEU A 338 -3.91 -21.38 -31.98
C LEU A 338 -4.98 -21.02 -30.95
N SER A 339 -6.22 -21.41 -31.23
CA SER A 339 -7.27 -21.39 -30.21
C SER A 339 -7.04 -22.50 -29.17
N LEU A 340 -7.59 -22.32 -27.97
CA LEU A 340 -7.48 -23.33 -26.91
C LEU A 340 -7.93 -24.72 -27.38
N LYS A 341 -9.01 -24.79 -28.16
CA LYS A 341 -9.55 -26.05 -28.69
C LYS A 341 -8.59 -26.72 -29.67
N GLU A 342 -7.92 -25.96 -30.53
CA GLU A 342 -6.92 -26.50 -31.46
C GLU A 342 -5.70 -27.00 -30.70
N THR A 343 -5.21 -26.21 -29.73
CA THR A 343 -4.06 -26.57 -28.90
C THR A 343 -4.31 -27.88 -28.13
N VAL A 344 -5.47 -28.01 -27.48
CA VAL A 344 -5.85 -29.21 -26.71
C VAL A 344 -6.01 -30.43 -27.63
N ARG A 345 -6.57 -30.27 -28.83
CA ARG A 345 -6.68 -31.36 -29.82
C ARG A 345 -5.34 -31.89 -30.31
N MET A 346 -4.30 -31.04 -30.41
CA MET A 346 -2.97 -31.49 -30.82
C MET A 346 -2.31 -32.43 -29.81
N LEU A 347 -2.77 -32.44 -28.56
CA LEU A 347 -2.27 -33.32 -27.50
C LEU A 347 -3.08 -34.63 -27.38
N ALA A 348 -4.14 -34.78 -28.17
CA ALA A 348 -5.10 -35.87 -28.10
C ALA A 348 -4.69 -37.14 -28.88
N VAL A 349 -3.40 -37.34 -29.14
CA VAL A 349 -2.89 -38.37 -30.05
C VAL A 349 -2.68 -39.71 -29.34
#